data_AF-A0A7C6LGW9-F1
#
_entry.id   AF-A0A7C6LGW9-F1
#
_cell.length_a   1.000
_cell.length_b   1.000
_cell.length_c   1.000
_cell.angle_alpha   90.00
_cell.angle_beta   90.00
_cell.angle_gamma   90.00
#
_symmetry.space_group_name_H-M   'P 1'
#
loop_
_entity.id
_entity.type
_entity.pdbx_description
1 polymer ?
#
loop_
_entity_poly.entity_id
_entity_poly.type
_entity_poly.pdbx_seq_one_letter_code
_entity_poly.pdbx_strand_id
1 'polypeptide(L)'
;MCYIESLLPRFRAAAVFLAVGLSIIFGGMVCSAAADTPALRQSRGYMTTPAELRLIKEKADSGLEPYRTAVQRMIIIEATQPWTYGEIGGLQACRSTHEPPYIGLGSPLVYAKALAYHLTGDESYARTVRELLLDLTDTYGFGEQFSGANQCILNLSWYIPGWIWAADLLEEYEGWTREDKATFQRWLAAVVYVKTSWASDARDNNWGAAGSYTSALIADYLHDSGLVLVDWNNIARTPAEAYQHHNQKQFRRINGIAAEMDSRCPESGIRPYGGIPDELRRGSSGCEARWIEANDASWTYTQVHLQALVAHAELLYRRGDAGLYTNVHSDGSGSILKAINFIIDNPTNPAKSTYFKENHMPVLEPAYRFYRTEAMCRQLHCQNEPPLRFIGGASGQLLHFGTITHGFHPDEDPGPPPTVPPPTMSPPTVQTSTGSPSAGLVPAEMQQEALLQIKAPLLADTLVEMGERADVNFGTNRVLRAKSNSSKNRISYLRFDLSGIPTDFGAAILRLYGATDNAGEIGVHAVREDAWRESEVTWNNKPGFDEQLALVLVDTAARWWEFDVSAFVMERRAAGATKVSFAVVSAASGVTLAEFHSSNNPSGFKPELLIIR
;
A
#
# COMPACT_ATOMS: atom_id res chain seq x y z
N MET A 1 54.27 -15.91 55.95
CA MET A 1 55.70 -16.28 55.87
C MET A 1 55.82 -17.71 56.43
N CYS A 2 56.62 -18.57 55.77
CA CYS A 2 56.62 -20.05 55.76
C CYS A 2 55.61 -20.67 54.77
N TYR A 3 55.93 -20.86 53.48
CA TYR A 3 56.80 -21.84 52.74
C TYR A 3 55.99 -23.08 52.27
N ILE A 4 55.53 -23.14 51.00
CA ILE A 4 56.14 -23.69 49.74
C ILE A 4 56.20 -25.25 49.71
N GLU A 5 55.48 -25.92 48.79
CA GLU A 5 56.01 -26.68 47.63
C GLU A 5 54.96 -27.45 46.81
N SER A 6 55.26 -27.50 45.52
CA SER A 6 54.56 -28.02 44.34
C SER A 6 54.59 -29.56 44.19
N LEU A 7 53.62 -30.13 43.46
CA LEU A 7 53.83 -30.88 42.19
C LEU A 7 52.59 -31.70 41.77
N LEU A 8 52.20 -31.54 40.51
CA LEU A 8 51.32 -32.44 39.74
C LEU A 8 52.03 -33.78 39.45
N PRO A 9 51.30 -34.86 39.11
CA PRO A 9 51.18 -35.18 37.69
C PRO A 9 49.79 -35.69 37.23
N ARG A 10 49.65 -35.65 35.91
CA ARG A 10 48.49 -35.95 35.05
C ARG A 10 48.21 -37.45 34.90
N PHE A 11 46.93 -37.84 34.75
CA PHE A 11 46.30 -38.47 33.56
C PHE A 11 45.17 -39.47 33.87
N ARG A 12 43.98 -39.10 33.36
CA ARG A 12 42.84 -39.84 32.80
C ARG A 12 42.73 -41.37 32.97
N ALA A 13 41.57 -41.82 33.45
CA ALA A 13 40.75 -42.84 32.78
C ALA A 13 39.27 -42.65 33.17
N ALA A 14 38.39 -42.58 32.17
CA ALA A 14 36.95 -42.35 32.29
C ALA A 14 36.22 -43.62 32.75
N ALA A 15 35.27 -43.44 33.67
CA ALA A 15 34.37 -44.48 34.14
C ALA A 15 33.17 -44.63 33.20
N VAL A 16 32.89 -45.86 32.77
CA VAL A 16 31.62 -46.27 32.18
C VAL A 16 30.79 -46.88 33.30
N PHE A 17 29.68 -46.25 33.65
CA PHE A 17 28.62 -46.88 34.46
C PHE A 17 27.29 -46.73 33.74
N LEU A 18 26.72 -47.89 33.40
CA LEU A 18 25.37 -48.10 32.92
C LEU A 18 24.38 -47.71 34.03
N ALA A 19 23.43 -46.83 33.75
CA ALA A 19 22.23 -46.64 34.57
C ALA A 19 21.01 -46.52 33.66
N VAL A 20 20.12 -47.51 33.78
CA VAL A 20 18.82 -47.58 33.11
C VAL A 20 17.90 -46.54 33.75
N GLY A 21 17.48 -45.54 32.98
CA GLY A 21 16.52 -44.52 33.39
C GLY A 21 15.15 -44.76 32.75
N LEU A 22 14.17 -45.13 33.56
CA LEU A 22 12.75 -45.15 33.21
C LEU A 22 12.23 -43.70 33.35
N SER A 23 12.00 -43.00 32.23
CA SER A 23 11.47 -41.63 32.24
C SER A 23 9.96 -41.63 32.04
N ILE A 24 9.25 -41.19 33.07
CA ILE A 24 7.82 -40.86 33.05
C ILE A 24 7.66 -39.53 32.27
N ILE A 25 6.90 -39.58 31.17
CA ILE A 25 6.61 -38.41 30.34
C ILE A 25 5.50 -37.60 31.02
N PHE A 26 5.85 -36.46 31.60
CA PHE A 26 4.90 -35.37 31.86
C PHE A 26 4.83 -34.50 30.58
N GLY A 27 3.69 -34.55 29.89
CA GLY A 27 3.40 -33.69 28.74
C GLY A 27 3.14 -32.25 29.20
N GLY A 28 4.21 -31.47 29.35
CA GLY A 28 4.13 -30.02 29.45
C GLY A 28 3.99 -29.43 28.06
N MET A 29 2.83 -28.82 27.77
CA MET A 29 2.60 -28.02 26.58
C MET A 29 3.46 -26.75 26.67
N VAL A 30 4.67 -26.80 26.12
CA VAL A 30 5.46 -25.61 25.88
C VAL A 30 4.84 -24.93 24.67
N CYS A 31 4.10 -23.84 24.90
CA CYS A 31 3.81 -22.86 23.85
C CYS A 31 5.16 -22.33 23.35
N SER A 32 5.66 -22.91 22.26
CA SER A 32 6.65 -22.26 21.41
C SER A 32 5.96 -21.04 20.81
N ALA A 33 6.21 -19.85 21.37
CA ALA A 33 6.02 -18.62 20.62
C ALA A 33 6.76 -18.81 19.29
N ALA A 34 6.07 -18.65 18.16
CA ALA A 34 6.73 -18.59 16.87
C ALA A 34 7.81 -17.51 16.97
N ALA A 35 9.07 -17.91 16.83
CA ALA A 35 10.18 -16.97 16.84
C ALA A 35 9.92 -15.95 15.72
N ASP A 36 9.88 -14.67 16.11
CA ASP A 36 9.78 -13.55 15.18
C ASP A 36 11.00 -13.61 14.27
N THR A 37 10.84 -14.07 13.04
CA THR A 37 11.93 -14.01 12.06
C THR A 37 12.27 -12.54 11.79
N PRO A 38 13.52 -12.10 12.01
CA PRO A 38 13.94 -10.70 11.86
C PRO A 38 13.75 -10.11 10.44
N ALA A 39 13.53 -10.96 9.44
CA ALA A 39 13.49 -10.57 8.02
C ALA A 39 12.26 -9.76 7.59
N LEU A 40 11.22 -9.63 8.43
CA LEU A 40 9.95 -8.94 8.08
C LEU A 40 9.86 -7.47 8.55
N ARG A 41 10.90 -6.93 9.19
CA ARG A 41 10.93 -5.56 9.73
C ARG A 41 12.07 -4.74 9.11
N GLN A 42 12.13 -4.69 7.79
CA GLN A 42 13.16 -3.92 7.10
C GLN A 42 12.53 -2.93 6.12
N SER A 43 12.99 -1.68 6.20
CA SER A 43 12.69 -0.64 5.22
C SER A 43 13.02 -1.15 3.81
N ARG A 44 12.08 -0.98 2.88
CA ARG A 44 12.28 -1.31 1.46
C ARG A 44 13.09 -0.23 0.74
N GLY A 45 13.14 0.97 1.30
CA GLY A 45 13.84 2.12 0.75
C GLY A 45 13.11 2.72 -0.44
N TYR A 46 12.68 3.97 -0.28
CA TYR A 46 11.99 4.73 -1.33
C TYR A 46 12.78 5.96 -1.76
N MET A 47 13.09 6.84 -0.82
CA MET A 47 13.99 7.99 -1.06
C MET A 47 15.32 7.82 -0.36
N THR A 48 15.37 7.00 0.69
CA THR A 48 16.57 6.64 1.45
C THR A 48 16.28 5.36 2.24
N THR A 49 17.25 4.87 3.00
CA THR A 49 17.14 3.72 3.89
C THR A 49 17.74 4.06 5.25
N PRO A 50 17.38 3.35 6.33
CA PRO A 50 18.07 3.47 7.63
C PRO A 50 19.58 3.30 7.52
N ALA A 51 20.06 2.38 6.66
CA ALA A 51 21.47 2.17 6.42
C ALA A 51 22.16 3.37 5.74
N GLU A 52 21.53 3.96 4.72
CA GLU A 52 22.03 5.20 4.11
C GLU A 52 22.06 6.35 5.12
N LEU A 53 21.02 6.49 5.97
CA LEU A 53 20.94 7.54 6.99
C LEU A 53 22.03 7.42 8.07
N ARG A 54 22.41 6.20 8.45
CA ARG A 54 23.57 5.97 9.34
C ARG A 54 24.88 6.48 8.71
N LEU A 55 25.11 6.18 7.43
CA LEU A 55 26.29 6.67 6.71
C LEU A 55 26.28 8.20 6.55
N ILE A 56 25.11 8.78 6.25
CA ILE A 56 24.93 10.23 6.19
C ILE A 56 25.26 10.88 7.54
N LYS A 57 24.80 10.28 8.64
CA LYS A 57 25.11 10.74 9.98
C LYS A 57 26.61 10.70 10.27
N GLU A 58 27.28 9.59 9.95
CA GLU A 58 28.74 9.45 10.17
C GLU A 58 29.52 10.56 9.43
N LYS A 59 29.15 10.84 8.17
CA LYS A 59 29.75 11.93 7.38
C LYS A 59 29.44 13.31 7.95
N ALA A 60 28.22 13.52 8.44
CA ALA A 60 27.83 14.77 9.08
C ALA A 60 28.62 14.99 10.39
N ASP A 61 28.78 13.94 11.21
CA ASP A 61 29.53 13.96 12.47
C ASP A 61 31.04 14.18 12.23
N SER A 62 31.58 13.74 11.08
CA SER A 62 32.96 14.06 10.65
C SER A 62 33.11 15.47 10.08
N GLY A 63 32.02 16.23 9.98
CA GLY A 63 31.98 17.59 9.47
C GLY A 63 32.04 17.71 7.94
N LEU A 64 31.79 16.63 7.20
CA LEU A 64 31.81 16.63 5.74
C LEU A 64 30.57 17.34 5.18
N GLU A 65 30.78 18.33 4.30
CA GLU A 65 29.68 18.98 3.58
C GLU A 65 29.25 18.15 2.36
N PRO A 66 27.99 18.23 1.90
CA PRO A 66 26.88 18.99 2.49
C PRO A 66 26.21 18.30 3.68
N TYR A 67 26.64 17.09 4.05
CA TYR A 67 25.98 16.25 5.05
C TYR A 67 25.84 16.96 6.40
N ARG A 68 26.91 17.62 6.88
CA ARG A 68 26.88 18.39 8.13
C ARG A 68 25.76 19.43 8.13
N THR A 69 25.74 20.33 7.14
CA THR A 69 24.73 21.39 7.08
C THR A 69 23.33 20.82 6.88
N ALA A 70 23.19 19.81 6.03
CA ALA A 70 21.91 19.18 5.75
C ALA A 70 21.32 18.54 7.01
N VAL A 71 22.10 17.73 7.74
CA VAL A 71 21.66 17.04 8.96
C VAL A 71 21.32 18.03 10.07
N GLN A 72 22.14 19.07 10.26
CA GLN A 72 21.84 20.13 11.22
C GLN A 72 20.52 20.83 10.91
N ARG A 73 20.29 21.21 9.64
CA ARG A 73 19.02 21.82 9.23
C ARG A 73 17.84 20.88 9.45
N MET A 74 17.96 19.60 9.07
CA MET A 74 16.92 18.60 9.25
C MET A 74 16.50 18.48 10.73
N ILE A 75 17.46 18.31 11.63
CA ILE A 75 17.18 18.10 13.06
C ILE A 75 16.71 19.38 13.73
N ILE A 76 17.39 20.52 13.51
CA ILE A 76 17.17 21.74 14.29
C ILE A 76 15.99 22.55 13.76
N ILE A 77 15.77 22.56 12.45
CA ILE A 77 14.79 23.43 11.80
C ILE A 77 13.54 22.66 11.40
N GLU A 78 13.69 21.53 10.71
CA GLU A 78 12.55 20.87 10.07
C GLU A 78 11.81 19.93 11.03
N ALA A 79 12.54 19.02 11.70
CA ALA A 79 11.93 17.98 12.54
C ALA A 79 11.42 18.47 13.90
N THR A 80 11.97 19.56 14.43
CA THR A 80 11.56 20.18 15.71
C THR A 80 10.27 20.97 15.60
N GLN A 81 9.77 21.25 14.39
CA GLN A 81 8.52 21.99 14.24
C GLN A 81 7.37 21.26 14.96
N PRO A 82 6.53 21.99 15.71
CA PRO A 82 5.36 21.42 16.34
C PRO A 82 4.31 21.06 15.29
N TRP A 83 3.46 20.09 15.62
CA TRP A 83 2.30 19.79 14.79
C TRP A 83 1.27 20.92 14.90
N THR A 84 0.98 21.59 13.78
CA THR A 84 0.07 22.75 13.72
C THR A 84 -1.08 22.57 12.72
N TYR A 85 -1.25 21.35 12.21
CA TYR A 85 -2.17 21.06 11.11
C TYR A 85 -3.53 20.53 11.52
N GLY A 86 -3.87 20.66 12.81
CA GLY A 86 -5.15 20.24 13.39
C GLY A 86 -5.23 18.73 13.65
N GLU A 87 -6.40 18.29 14.09
CA GLU A 87 -6.71 16.87 14.29
C GLU A 87 -6.88 16.16 12.93
N ILE A 88 -6.49 14.89 12.89
CA ILE A 88 -6.65 14.02 11.73
C ILE A 88 -7.76 13.02 12.03
N GLY A 89 -8.74 12.88 11.13
CA GLY A 89 -9.81 11.91 11.27
C GLY A 89 -11.11 12.32 10.56
N GLY A 90 -12.01 11.36 10.39
CA GLY A 90 -13.36 11.60 9.85
C GLY A 90 -13.47 11.85 8.35
N LEU A 91 -14.60 12.42 7.94
CA LEU A 91 -14.94 12.69 6.54
C LEU A 91 -14.10 13.83 5.94
N GLN A 92 -13.49 13.58 4.79
CA GLN A 92 -12.60 14.51 4.11
C GLN A 92 -13.16 15.09 2.82
N ALA A 93 -12.80 16.35 2.59
CA ALA A 93 -12.99 17.07 1.35
C ALA A 93 -11.79 18.00 1.11
N CYS A 94 -11.47 18.25 -0.16
CA CYS A 94 -10.30 19.03 -0.55
C CYS A 94 -10.75 20.16 -1.45
N ARG A 95 -10.70 21.40 -0.94
CA ARG A 95 -11.15 22.58 -1.70
C ARG A 95 -10.00 23.24 -2.46
N SER A 96 -8.77 22.97 -2.06
CA SER A 96 -7.54 23.54 -2.62
C SER A 96 -6.39 22.53 -2.51
N THR A 97 -5.23 22.87 -3.09
CA THR A 97 -4.07 21.97 -3.15
C THR A 97 -3.47 21.63 -1.79
N HIS A 98 -3.74 22.39 -0.73
CA HIS A 98 -3.21 22.14 0.61
C HIS A 98 -4.30 21.79 1.62
N GLU A 99 -5.50 21.47 1.17
CA GLU A 99 -6.61 21.09 2.06
C GLU A 99 -6.94 19.59 1.90
N PRO A 100 -7.00 18.82 3.01
CA PRO A 100 -6.74 19.25 4.38
C PRO A 100 -5.24 19.52 4.66
N PRO A 101 -4.92 20.48 5.54
CA PRO A 101 -3.54 20.93 5.77
C PRO A 101 -2.62 19.84 6.29
N TYR A 102 -3.14 18.87 7.05
CA TYR A 102 -2.32 17.78 7.55
C TYR A 102 -1.84 16.86 6.43
N ILE A 103 -2.61 16.61 5.37
CA ILE A 103 -2.11 15.84 4.21
C ILE A 103 -1.06 16.66 3.48
N GLY A 104 -1.41 17.89 3.09
CA GLY A 104 -0.55 18.74 2.27
C GLY A 104 0.73 19.19 2.97
N LEU A 105 0.57 20.06 3.96
CA LEU A 105 1.68 20.71 4.66
C LEU A 105 2.24 19.84 5.80
N GLY A 106 1.45 18.90 6.33
CA GLY A 106 1.89 17.95 7.33
C GLY A 106 2.80 16.84 6.80
N SER A 107 2.62 16.41 5.55
CA SER A 107 3.45 15.36 4.92
C SER A 107 4.97 15.60 5.05
N PRO A 108 5.52 16.77 4.66
CA PRO A 108 6.93 17.06 4.85
C PRO A 108 7.39 16.95 6.30
N LEU A 109 6.56 17.38 7.27
CA LEU A 109 6.92 17.33 8.68
C LEU A 109 6.96 15.90 9.22
N VAL A 110 5.98 15.06 8.84
CA VAL A 110 5.96 13.65 9.23
C VAL A 110 7.19 12.93 8.69
N TYR A 111 7.54 13.18 7.42
CA TYR A 111 8.75 12.61 6.84
C TYR A 111 10.04 13.14 7.50
N ALA A 112 10.11 14.45 7.80
CA ALA A 112 11.24 15.03 8.52
C ALA A 112 11.47 14.38 9.89
N LYS A 113 10.40 14.12 10.65
CA LYS A 113 10.50 13.44 11.95
C LYS A 113 10.99 12.00 11.79
N ALA A 114 10.52 11.27 10.77
CA ALA A 114 11.01 9.92 10.48
C ALA A 114 12.51 9.90 10.12
N LEU A 115 12.98 10.88 9.34
CA LEU A 115 14.42 11.06 9.06
C LEU A 115 15.20 11.40 10.34
N ALA A 116 14.67 12.31 11.17
CA ALA A 116 15.32 12.73 12.41
C ALA A 116 15.46 11.60 13.43
N TYR A 117 14.50 10.67 13.50
CA TYR A 117 14.62 9.46 14.32
C TYR A 117 15.91 8.69 13.99
N HIS A 118 16.16 8.41 12.72
CA HIS A 118 17.38 7.69 12.30
C HIS A 118 18.67 8.50 12.47
N LEU A 119 18.60 9.83 12.33
CA LEU A 119 19.77 10.71 12.47
C LEU A 119 20.13 11.03 13.93
N THR A 120 19.23 10.80 14.89
CA THR A 120 19.41 11.16 16.30
C THR A 120 19.33 9.99 17.27
N GLY A 121 18.58 8.94 16.91
CA GLY A 121 18.17 7.87 17.82
C GLY A 121 17.05 8.28 18.79
N ASP A 122 16.48 9.49 18.67
CA ASP A 122 15.40 9.95 19.55
C ASP A 122 14.05 9.36 19.13
N GLU A 123 13.59 8.37 19.90
CA GLU A 123 12.33 7.67 19.67
C GLU A 123 11.08 8.57 19.77
N SER A 124 11.17 9.77 20.36
CA SER A 124 10.03 10.68 20.42
C SER A 124 9.56 11.11 19.02
N TYR A 125 10.49 11.24 18.08
CA TYR A 125 10.15 11.49 16.67
C TYR A 125 9.39 10.31 16.07
N ALA A 126 9.88 9.08 16.25
CA ALA A 126 9.23 7.87 15.73
C ALA A 126 7.84 7.65 16.34
N ARG A 127 7.69 7.90 17.64
CA ARG A 127 6.39 7.84 18.33
C ARG A 127 5.39 8.82 17.74
N THR A 128 5.81 10.07 17.51
CA THR A 128 4.97 11.10 16.89
C THR A 128 4.55 10.68 15.47
N VAL A 129 5.48 10.17 14.67
CA VAL A 129 5.18 9.70 13.30
C VAL A 129 4.16 8.56 13.34
N ARG A 130 4.34 7.58 14.24
CA ARG A 130 3.39 6.48 14.44
C ARG A 130 1.99 6.98 14.79
N GLU A 131 1.87 7.87 15.76
CA GLU A 131 0.58 8.45 16.18
C GLU A 131 -0.14 9.09 14.99
N LEU A 132 0.54 9.97 14.25
CA LEU A 132 -0.03 10.66 13.10
C LEU A 132 -0.39 9.72 11.94
N LEU A 133 0.41 8.66 11.70
CA LEU A 133 0.10 7.63 10.71
C LEU A 133 -1.18 6.89 11.05
N LEU A 134 -1.40 6.56 12.33
CA LEU A 134 -2.59 5.87 12.80
C LEU A 134 -3.82 6.78 12.77
N ASP A 135 -3.68 8.04 13.18
CA ASP A 135 -4.78 9.01 13.08
C ASP A 135 -5.22 9.22 11.61
N LEU A 136 -4.26 9.21 10.68
CA LEU A 136 -4.55 9.28 9.24
C LEU A 136 -5.46 8.15 8.76
N THR A 137 -5.38 6.97 9.38
CA THR A 137 -6.22 5.82 8.99
C THR A 137 -7.71 5.97 9.33
N ASP A 138 -8.08 6.95 10.16
CA ASP A 138 -9.48 7.29 10.47
C ASP A 138 -10.11 8.22 9.41
N THR A 139 -9.36 8.63 8.38
CA THR A 139 -9.87 9.53 7.34
C THR A 139 -10.57 8.79 6.19
N TYR A 140 -11.69 9.33 5.70
CA TYR A 140 -12.46 8.74 4.59
C TYR A 140 -13.18 9.79 3.71
N GLY A 141 -13.88 9.35 2.67
CA GLY A 141 -14.73 10.21 1.84
C GLY A 141 -14.05 10.81 0.62
N PHE A 142 -13.03 11.65 0.81
CA PHE A 142 -12.15 12.24 -0.23
C PHE A 142 -12.82 12.58 -1.59
N GLY A 143 -14.08 13.01 -1.56
CA GLY A 143 -14.96 13.17 -2.73
C GLY A 143 -15.27 11.85 -3.46
N GLU A 144 -16.56 11.57 -3.71
CA GLU A 144 -16.98 10.33 -4.38
C GLU A 144 -16.66 10.31 -5.89
N GLN A 145 -16.69 11.47 -6.54
CA GLN A 145 -16.53 11.56 -8.00
C GLN A 145 -15.08 11.34 -8.46
N PHE A 146 -14.94 10.55 -9.52
CA PHE A 146 -13.69 10.38 -10.26
C PHE A 146 -13.62 11.38 -11.41
N SER A 147 -13.15 12.59 -11.11
CA SER A 147 -13.05 13.68 -12.09
C SER A 147 -11.94 14.65 -11.75
N GLY A 148 -11.52 15.45 -12.73
CA GLY A 148 -10.54 16.52 -12.53
C GLY A 148 -11.04 17.67 -11.64
N ALA A 149 -12.33 17.67 -11.26
CA ALA A 149 -12.89 18.60 -10.29
C ALA A 149 -12.70 18.11 -8.84
N ASN A 150 -12.43 16.82 -8.62
CA ASN A 150 -12.14 16.28 -7.30
C ASN A 150 -10.65 16.50 -6.95
N GLN A 151 -10.36 17.63 -6.29
CA GLN A 151 -9.01 18.00 -5.88
C GLN A 151 -8.36 17.00 -4.91
N CYS A 152 -9.15 16.21 -4.17
CA CYS A 152 -8.59 15.22 -3.25
C CYS A 152 -7.75 14.18 -3.96
N ILE A 153 -8.13 13.77 -5.18
CA ILE A 153 -7.37 12.80 -5.95
C ILE A 153 -5.93 13.28 -6.15
N LEU A 154 -5.75 14.55 -6.49
CA LEU A 154 -4.43 15.13 -6.70
C LEU A 154 -3.67 15.30 -5.38
N ASN A 155 -4.34 15.78 -4.33
CA ASN A 155 -3.69 15.94 -3.02
C ASN A 155 -3.20 14.59 -2.49
N LEU A 156 -4.03 13.55 -2.61
CA LEU A 156 -3.63 12.19 -2.26
C LEU A 156 -2.43 11.73 -3.10
N SER A 157 -2.44 12.00 -4.40
CA SER A 157 -1.34 11.65 -5.32
C SER A 157 -0.05 12.44 -5.08
N TRP A 158 -0.09 13.61 -4.44
CA TRP A 158 1.10 14.43 -4.19
C TRP A 158 1.70 14.21 -2.82
N TYR A 159 0.85 13.98 -1.81
CA TYR A 159 1.31 14.09 -0.43
C TYR A 159 1.36 12.75 0.30
N ILE A 160 0.52 11.77 -0.02
CA ILE A 160 0.58 10.43 0.60
C ILE A 160 1.95 9.74 0.41
N PRO A 161 2.71 9.95 -0.67
CA PRO A 161 4.05 9.40 -0.76
C PRO A 161 4.96 9.76 0.42
N GLY A 162 4.92 10.98 0.94
CA GLY A 162 5.71 11.38 2.11
C GLY A 162 5.35 10.60 3.38
N TRP A 163 4.07 10.28 3.55
CA TRP A 163 3.56 9.43 4.64
C TRP A 163 4.04 7.99 4.50
N ILE A 164 4.02 7.44 3.27
CA ILE A 164 4.53 6.08 2.99
C ILE A 164 6.03 5.99 3.27
N TRP A 165 6.81 7.00 2.85
CA TRP A 165 8.24 7.04 3.15
C TRP A 165 8.53 7.11 4.65
N ALA A 166 7.73 7.86 5.40
CA ALA A 166 7.83 7.92 6.86
C ALA A 166 7.52 6.56 7.50
N ALA A 167 6.44 5.90 7.06
CA ALA A 167 6.06 4.57 7.56
C ALA A 167 7.12 3.51 7.25
N ASP A 168 7.73 3.54 6.06
CA ASP A 168 8.84 2.64 5.70
C ASP A 168 10.07 2.82 6.59
N LEU A 169 10.40 4.06 6.96
CA LEU A 169 11.48 4.33 7.89
C LEU A 169 11.15 3.89 9.33
N LEU A 170 9.88 3.68 9.67
CA LEU A 170 9.53 3.13 10.98
C LEU A 170 9.67 1.60 11.07
N GLU A 171 9.98 0.87 10.00
CA GLU A 171 10.11 -0.60 10.07
C GLU A 171 11.18 -1.08 11.07
N GLU A 172 12.23 -0.28 11.33
CA GLU A 172 13.26 -0.56 12.35
C GLU A 172 12.88 -0.04 13.77
N TYR A 173 11.79 0.72 13.92
CA TYR A 173 11.31 1.22 15.22
C TYR A 173 10.46 0.16 15.93
N GLU A 174 10.84 -0.24 17.14
CA GLU A 174 10.13 -1.30 17.89
C GLU A 174 8.65 -0.99 18.11
N GLY A 175 8.31 0.29 18.32
CA GLY A 175 6.95 0.75 18.53
C GLY A 175 6.06 0.71 17.29
N TRP A 176 6.61 0.59 16.08
CA TRP A 176 5.85 0.37 14.86
C TRP A 176 5.56 -1.12 14.71
N THR A 177 4.34 -1.51 15.10
CA THR A 177 3.94 -2.91 15.13
C THR A 177 3.46 -3.40 13.76
N ARG A 178 3.42 -4.73 13.56
CA ARG A 178 2.80 -5.32 12.37
C ARG A 178 1.32 -4.93 12.24
N GLU A 179 0.63 -4.76 13.35
CA GLU A 179 -0.77 -4.33 13.36
C GLU A 179 -0.93 -2.86 12.95
N ASP A 180 -0.01 -1.99 13.38
CA ASP A 180 0.02 -0.59 12.92
C ASP A 180 0.26 -0.53 11.41
N LYS A 181 1.26 -1.27 10.91
CA LYS A 181 1.55 -1.41 9.48
C LYS A 181 0.34 -1.92 8.70
N ALA A 182 -0.28 -3.01 9.15
CA ALA A 182 -1.45 -3.59 8.50
C ALA A 182 -2.65 -2.63 8.50
N THR A 183 -2.81 -1.80 9.54
CA THR A 183 -3.85 -0.77 9.62
C THR A 183 -3.61 0.32 8.59
N PHE A 184 -2.39 0.82 8.49
CA PHE A 184 -2.02 1.80 7.47
C PHE A 184 -2.14 1.24 6.04
N GLN A 185 -1.67 0.01 5.80
CA GLN A 185 -1.79 -0.67 4.51
C GLN A 185 -3.25 -0.85 4.06
N ARG A 186 -4.15 -1.23 4.98
CA ARG A 186 -5.59 -1.35 4.69
C ARG A 186 -6.21 -0.01 4.30
N TRP A 187 -5.85 1.07 5.00
CA TRP A 187 -6.31 2.42 4.65
C TRP A 187 -5.80 2.86 3.28
N LEU A 188 -4.52 2.64 2.97
CA LEU A 188 -3.96 2.94 1.65
C LEU A 188 -4.72 2.19 0.53
N ALA A 189 -5.00 0.89 0.72
CA ALA A 189 -5.74 0.08 -0.25
C ALA A 189 -7.18 0.57 -0.45
N ALA A 190 -7.91 0.81 0.65
CA ALA A 190 -9.35 1.08 0.60
C ALA A 190 -9.68 2.54 0.24
N VAL A 191 -8.84 3.49 0.66
CA VAL A 191 -9.15 4.92 0.59
C VAL A 191 -8.32 5.62 -0.47
N VAL A 192 -7.01 5.38 -0.50
CA VAL A 192 -6.09 6.16 -1.34
C VAL A 192 -5.97 5.57 -2.74
N TYR A 193 -5.70 4.26 -2.84
CA TYR A 193 -5.39 3.59 -4.10
C TYR A 193 -6.49 3.75 -5.15
N VAL A 194 -7.75 3.61 -4.75
CA VAL A 194 -8.90 3.77 -5.68
C VAL A 194 -8.92 5.17 -6.30
N LYS A 195 -8.49 6.20 -5.57
CA LYS A 195 -8.44 7.59 -6.07
C LYS A 195 -7.24 7.81 -6.98
N THR A 196 -6.05 7.38 -6.55
CA THR A 196 -4.81 7.59 -7.30
C THR A 196 -4.76 6.74 -8.57
N SER A 197 -5.41 5.57 -8.57
CA SER A 197 -5.51 4.70 -9.76
C SER A 197 -6.32 5.36 -10.87
N TRP A 198 -7.41 6.08 -10.57
CA TRP A 198 -8.13 6.88 -11.59
C TRP A 198 -7.22 7.93 -12.22
N ALA A 199 -6.45 8.67 -11.41
CA ALA A 199 -5.53 9.66 -11.94
C ALA A 199 -4.49 9.00 -12.85
N SER A 200 -3.92 7.87 -12.42
CA SER A 200 -2.98 7.09 -13.21
C SER A 200 -3.55 6.64 -14.56
N ASP A 201 -4.80 6.21 -14.60
CA ASP A 201 -5.42 5.65 -15.79
C ASP A 201 -5.94 6.69 -16.76
N ALA A 202 -6.51 7.78 -16.25
CA ALA A 202 -7.29 8.72 -17.04
C ALA A 202 -6.52 9.99 -17.45
N ARG A 203 -5.43 10.33 -16.74
CA ARG A 203 -4.78 11.64 -16.86
C ARG A 203 -3.43 11.58 -17.58
N ASP A 204 -3.24 12.48 -18.53
CA ASP A 204 -1.99 12.57 -19.30
C ASP A 204 -0.99 13.62 -18.76
N ASN A 205 -1.48 14.50 -17.88
CA ASN A 205 -0.70 15.59 -17.29
C ASN A 205 -0.11 15.20 -15.91
N ASN A 206 0.30 16.18 -15.13
CA ASN A 206 0.93 16.05 -13.82
C ASN A 206 0.06 15.28 -12.81
N TRP A 207 -1.28 15.28 -12.97
CA TRP A 207 -2.16 14.43 -12.18
C TRP A 207 -1.88 12.95 -12.44
N GLY A 208 -1.72 12.57 -13.71
CA GLY A 208 -1.46 11.20 -14.09
C GLY A 208 -0.07 10.74 -13.72
N ALA A 209 0.92 11.62 -13.85
CA ALA A 209 2.28 11.36 -13.37
C ALA A 209 2.28 11.07 -11.86
N ALA A 210 1.65 11.94 -11.07
CA ALA A 210 1.52 11.77 -9.62
C ALA A 210 0.70 10.53 -9.23
N GLY A 211 -0.42 10.30 -9.93
CA GLY A 211 -1.29 9.15 -9.69
C GLY A 211 -0.61 7.82 -10.00
N SER A 212 0.18 7.74 -11.08
CA SER A 212 0.91 6.52 -11.45
C SER A 212 2.03 6.24 -10.46
N TYR A 213 2.79 7.26 -10.07
CA TYR A 213 3.81 7.13 -9.03
C TYR A 213 3.19 6.64 -7.72
N THR A 214 2.16 7.33 -7.22
CA THR A 214 1.57 7.00 -5.91
C THR A 214 0.90 5.64 -5.91
N SER A 215 0.23 5.26 -7.00
CA SER A 215 -0.41 3.94 -7.09
C SER A 215 0.62 2.82 -7.17
N ALA A 216 1.73 3.01 -7.90
CA ALA A 216 2.86 2.07 -7.90
C ALA A 216 3.55 2.00 -6.52
N LEU A 217 3.72 3.14 -5.85
CA LEU A 217 4.30 3.21 -4.51
C LEU A 217 3.44 2.47 -3.47
N ILE A 218 2.11 2.67 -3.50
CA ILE A 218 1.18 1.93 -2.65
C ILE A 218 1.29 0.43 -2.94
N ALA A 219 1.28 0.05 -4.21
CA ALA A 219 1.40 -1.34 -4.60
C ALA A 219 2.73 -1.98 -4.13
N ASP A 220 3.83 -1.23 -4.17
CA ASP A 220 5.10 -1.70 -3.62
C ASP A 220 5.12 -1.80 -2.09
N TYR A 221 4.54 -0.82 -1.38
CA TYR A 221 4.47 -0.84 0.08
C TYR A 221 3.55 -1.95 0.61
N LEU A 222 2.58 -2.39 -0.18
CA LEU A 222 1.63 -3.45 0.16
C LEU A 222 2.11 -4.85 -0.27
N HIS A 223 3.33 -5.00 -0.76
CA HIS A 223 3.82 -6.26 -1.34
C HIS A 223 3.74 -7.48 -0.39
N ASP A 224 3.80 -7.26 0.92
CA ASP A 224 3.76 -8.28 1.98
C ASP A 224 2.41 -8.37 2.69
N SER A 225 1.44 -7.54 2.31
CA SER A 225 0.18 -7.37 3.06
C SER A 225 -0.86 -8.47 2.82
N GLY A 226 -0.75 -9.21 1.71
CA GLY A 226 -1.79 -10.12 1.23
C GLY A 226 -3.09 -9.42 0.77
N LEU A 227 -3.12 -8.08 0.75
CA LEU A 227 -4.28 -7.31 0.30
C LEU A 227 -4.40 -7.32 -1.22
N VAL A 228 -5.64 -7.26 -1.69
CA VAL A 228 -5.98 -7.01 -3.09
C VAL A 228 -6.28 -5.53 -3.26
N LEU A 229 -5.72 -4.93 -4.31
CA LEU A 229 -5.95 -3.54 -4.69
C LEU A 229 -7.07 -3.49 -5.73
N VAL A 230 -8.18 -2.84 -5.39
CA VAL A 230 -9.32 -2.63 -6.30
C VAL A 230 -9.25 -1.21 -6.83
N ASP A 231 -9.10 -1.08 -8.15
CA ASP A 231 -8.99 0.23 -8.80
C ASP A 231 -10.36 0.93 -8.92
N TRP A 232 -10.33 2.17 -9.43
CA TRP A 232 -11.53 2.99 -9.66
C TRP A 232 -12.58 2.35 -10.59
N ASN A 233 -12.18 1.38 -11.43
CA ASN A 233 -13.04 0.67 -12.36
C ASN A 233 -13.41 -0.75 -11.83
N ASN A 234 -13.25 -0.97 -10.53
CA ASN A 234 -13.52 -2.23 -9.83
C ASN A 234 -12.68 -3.42 -10.34
N ILE A 235 -11.52 -3.17 -10.92
CA ILE A 235 -10.58 -4.23 -11.30
C ILE A 235 -9.69 -4.54 -10.10
N ALA A 236 -9.82 -5.76 -9.61
CA ALA A 236 -8.97 -6.32 -8.57
C ALA A 236 -7.60 -6.71 -9.14
N ARG A 237 -6.54 -6.27 -8.49
CA ARG A 237 -5.15 -6.64 -8.78
C ARG A 237 -4.42 -7.00 -7.49
N THR A 238 -3.53 -7.98 -7.57
CA THR A 238 -2.48 -8.15 -6.57
C THR A 238 -1.58 -6.90 -6.53
N PRO A 239 -0.83 -6.68 -5.43
CA PRO A 239 0.14 -5.59 -5.38
C PRO A 239 1.17 -5.67 -6.53
N ALA A 240 1.58 -6.87 -6.93
CA ALA A 240 2.47 -7.07 -8.09
C ALA A 240 1.84 -6.62 -9.43
N GLU A 241 0.61 -7.02 -9.71
CA GLU A 241 -0.10 -6.63 -10.93
C GLU A 241 -0.39 -5.12 -10.96
N ALA A 242 -0.79 -4.53 -9.82
CA ALA A 242 -1.02 -3.10 -9.71
C ALA A 242 0.27 -2.29 -9.92
N TYR A 243 1.38 -2.73 -9.32
CA TYR A 243 2.70 -2.14 -9.52
C TYR A 243 3.07 -2.12 -11.01
N GLN A 244 2.97 -3.26 -11.69
CA GLN A 244 3.25 -3.38 -13.12
C GLN A 244 2.33 -2.49 -13.98
N HIS A 245 1.02 -2.50 -13.69
CA HIS A 245 0.02 -1.71 -14.41
C HIS A 245 0.35 -0.21 -14.35
N HIS A 246 0.61 0.33 -13.15
CA HIS A 246 0.89 1.75 -12.99
C HIS A 246 2.28 2.17 -13.52
N ASN A 247 3.27 1.27 -13.50
CA ASN A 247 4.54 1.49 -14.19
C ASN A 247 4.31 1.60 -15.71
N GLN A 248 3.53 0.69 -16.29
CA GLN A 248 3.19 0.72 -17.71
C GLN A 248 2.44 2.01 -18.08
N LYS A 249 1.51 2.48 -17.24
CA LYS A 249 0.83 3.76 -17.43
C LYS A 249 1.83 4.93 -17.44
N GLN A 250 2.84 4.93 -16.57
CA GLN A 250 3.88 5.96 -16.56
C GLN A 250 4.73 5.94 -17.84
N PHE A 251 5.19 4.76 -18.29
CA PHE A 251 5.93 4.63 -19.55
C PHE A 251 5.12 5.11 -20.76
N ARG A 252 3.84 4.72 -20.85
CA ARG A 252 2.96 5.17 -21.93
C ARG A 252 2.79 6.69 -21.95
N ARG A 253 2.61 7.31 -20.78
CA ARG A 253 2.47 8.76 -20.64
C ARG A 253 3.71 9.50 -21.15
N ILE A 254 4.91 9.13 -20.68
CA ILE A 254 6.12 9.83 -21.11
C ILE A 254 6.41 9.63 -22.60
N ASN A 255 5.99 8.50 -23.16
CA ASN A 255 6.20 8.16 -24.58
C ASN A 255 5.09 8.69 -25.51
N GLY A 256 4.11 9.42 -24.98
CA GLY A 256 3.01 9.99 -25.78
C GLY A 256 2.06 8.94 -26.36
N ILE A 257 1.99 7.75 -25.76
CA ILE A 257 1.09 6.67 -26.16
C ILE A 257 -0.23 6.84 -25.38
N ALA A 258 -0.95 7.91 -25.72
CA ALA A 258 -2.05 8.46 -24.92
C ALA A 258 -3.46 8.10 -25.42
N ALA A 259 -3.63 7.10 -26.29
CA ALA A 259 -4.93 6.75 -26.89
C ALA A 259 -6.08 6.47 -25.88
N GLU A 260 -5.77 6.34 -24.59
CA GLU A 260 -6.70 6.08 -23.49
C GLU A 260 -6.77 7.22 -22.44
N MET A 261 -6.01 8.32 -22.61
CA MET A 261 -5.88 9.41 -21.64
C MET A 261 -6.39 10.75 -22.20
N ASP A 262 -6.54 11.76 -21.33
CA ASP A 262 -7.26 13.00 -21.63
C ASP A 262 -6.39 14.21 -22.03
N SER A 263 -5.34 13.96 -22.82
CA SER A 263 -4.49 15.03 -23.38
C SER A 263 -5.34 16.13 -24.02
N ARG A 264 -4.95 17.39 -23.83
CA ARG A 264 -5.57 18.54 -24.52
C ARG A 264 -4.65 19.17 -25.56
N CYS A 265 -3.58 18.49 -25.94
CA CYS A 265 -2.68 18.90 -27.00
C CYS A 265 -2.76 17.91 -28.18
N PRO A 266 -2.38 18.32 -29.40
CA PRO A 266 -2.29 17.41 -30.54
C PRO A 266 -1.28 16.29 -30.33
N GLU A 267 -0.21 16.60 -29.60
CA GLU A 267 0.83 15.65 -29.20
C GLU A 267 0.91 15.57 -27.67
N SER A 268 1.24 14.39 -27.16
CA SER A 268 1.43 14.10 -25.74
C SER A 268 2.83 13.58 -25.43
N GLY A 269 3.10 13.38 -24.14
CA GLY A 269 4.35 12.88 -23.61
C GLY A 269 5.51 13.87 -23.72
N ILE A 270 6.71 13.39 -23.39
CA ILE A 270 7.93 14.20 -23.48
C ILE A 270 8.36 14.23 -24.94
N ARG A 271 8.33 15.42 -25.55
CA ARG A 271 8.70 15.60 -26.96
C ARG A 271 10.21 15.43 -27.17
N PRO A 272 10.70 15.25 -28.41
CA PRO A 272 12.13 15.12 -28.74
C PRO A 272 13.08 16.16 -28.14
N TYR A 273 12.57 17.36 -27.90
CA TYR A 273 13.28 18.51 -27.34
C TYR A 273 13.05 18.69 -25.82
N GLY A 274 12.28 17.80 -25.19
CA GLY A 274 12.03 17.76 -23.75
C GLY A 274 10.74 18.44 -23.28
N GLY A 275 10.05 19.19 -24.13
CA GLY A 275 8.79 19.84 -23.74
C GLY A 275 7.70 18.83 -23.39
N ILE A 276 6.83 19.17 -22.43
CA ILE A 276 5.66 18.37 -22.03
C ILE A 276 4.39 19.16 -22.41
N PRO A 277 3.77 18.88 -23.58
CA PRO A 277 2.75 19.76 -24.16
C PRO A 277 1.59 20.08 -23.22
N ASP A 278 1.09 19.08 -22.49
CA ASP A 278 -0.03 19.23 -21.57
C ASP A 278 0.25 20.15 -20.38
N GLU A 279 1.51 20.34 -20.01
CA GLU A 279 1.91 21.33 -18.99
C GLU A 279 2.19 22.69 -19.62
N LEU A 280 2.85 22.71 -20.78
CA LEU A 280 3.24 23.94 -21.46
C LEU A 280 2.03 24.77 -21.91
N ARG A 281 0.94 24.12 -22.32
CA ARG A 281 -0.32 24.80 -22.68
C ARG A 281 -1.02 25.50 -21.51
N ARG A 282 -0.60 25.25 -20.27
CA ARG A 282 -1.30 25.78 -19.08
C ARG A 282 -0.99 27.23 -18.80
N GLY A 283 0.11 27.75 -19.35
CA GLY A 283 0.45 29.17 -19.32
C GLY A 283 0.68 29.71 -20.72
N SER A 284 1.61 30.65 -20.84
CA SER A 284 1.89 31.39 -22.06
C SER A 284 2.60 30.60 -23.17
N SER A 285 3.15 29.41 -22.88
CA SER A 285 4.04 28.73 -23.84
C SER A 285 3.28 28.02 -24.96
N GLY A 286 2.19 27.30 -24.64
CA GLY A 286 1.41 26.52 -25.62
C GLY A 286 1.93 25.09 -25.83
N CYS A 287 1.14 24.25 -26.49
CA CYS A 287 1.43 22.80 -26.67
C CYS A 287 2.76 22.52 -27.39
N GLU A 288 3.05 23.30 -28.43
CA GLU A 288 4.18 23.04 -29.35
C GLU A 288 5.47 23.81 -28.95
N ALA A 289 5.48 24.43 -27.77
CA ALA A 289 6.55 25.33 -27.37
C ALA A 289 7.90 24.61 -27.28
N ARG A 290 8.94 25.23 -27.83
CA ARG A 290 10.32 24.70 -27.81
C ARG A 290 11.14 25.19 -26.61
N TRP A 291 10.57 26.08 -25.81
CA TRP A 291 11.07 26.58 -24.53
C TRP A 291 9.90 27.12 -23.71
N ILE A 292 10.17 27.49 -22.47
CA ILE A 292 9.22 28.16 -21.58
C ILE A 292 9.26 29.67 -21.88
N GLU A 293 8.13 30.27 -22.23
CA GLU A 293 8.09 31.71 -22.58
C GLU A 293 8.15 32.63 -21.37
N ALA A 294 7.53 32.22 -20.26
CA ALA A 294 7.55 32.95 -19.00
C ALA A 294 7.50 31.98 -17.82
N ASN A 295 8.00 32.43 -16.65
CA ASN A 295 7.94 31.69 -15.39
C ASN A 295 6.51 31.69 -14.80
N ASP A 296 5.54 31.18 -15.57
CA ASP A 296 4.12 31.12 -15.25
C ASP A 296 3.64 29.67 -14.99
N ALA A 297 2.37 29.38 -15.29
CA ALA A 297 1.82 28.03 -15.17
C ALA A 297 2.56 27.00 -16.03
N SER A 298 3.04 27.36 -17.23
CA SER A 298 3.83 26.46 -18.11
C SER A 298 5.08 25.98 -17.37
N TRP A 299 5.81 26.92 -16.76
CA TRP A 299 7.01 26.67 -15.98
C TRP A 299 6.74 25.87 -14.71
N THR A 300 5.70 26.25 -13.97
CA THR A 300 5.35 25.61 -12.70
C THR A 300 4.94 24.16 -12.90
N TYR A 301 4.01 23.89 -13.83
CA TYR A 301 3.45 22.56 -13.96
C TYR A 301 4.36 21.57 -14.68
N THR A 302 5.26 22.05 -15.54
CA THR A 302 6.33 21.20 -16.10
C THR A 302 7.23 20.66 -14.98
N GLN A 303 7.58 21.50 -14.01
CA GLN A 303 8.35 21.06 -12.84
C GLN A 303 7.55 20.14 -11.91
N VAL A 304 6.27 20.42 -11.68
CA VAL A 304 5.39 19.54 -10.87
C VAL A 304 5.26 18.15 -11.50
N HIS A 305 5.14 18.08 -12.83
CA HIS A 305 5.15 16.80 -13.55
C HIS A 305 6.47 16.05 -13.33
N LEU A 306 7.60 16.75 -13.42
CA LEU A 306 8.93 16.15 -13.23
C LEU A 306 9.15 15.64 -11.81
N GLN A 307 8.59 16.27 -10.78
CA GLN A 307 8.66 15.78 -9.40
C GLN A 307 8.12 14.34 -9.28
N ALA A 308 6.93 14.09 -9.81
CA ALA A 308 6.32 12.75 -9.79
C ALA A 308 7.10 11.75 -10.64
N LEU A 309 7.54 12.18 -11.83
CA LEU A 309 8.24 11.31 -12.77
C LEU A 309 9.61 10.88 -12.25
N VAL A 310 10.39 11.79 -11.65
CA VAL A 310 11.68 11.46 -11.03
C VAL A 310 11.48 10.61 -9.76
N ALA A 311 10.46 10.89 -8.95
CA ALA A 311 10.15 10.03 -7.79
C ALA A 311 9.77 8.60 -8.22
N HIS A 312 9.04 8.44 -9.32
CA HIS A 312 8.73 7.12 -9.89
C HIS A 312 9.98 6.44 -10.47
N ALA A 313 10.83 7.19 -11.17
CA ALA A 313 12.09 6.66 -11.66
C ALA A 313 12.98 6.17 -10.51
N GLU A 314 13.02 6.89 -9.39
CA GLU A 314 13.75 6.49 -8.19
C GLU A 314 13.17 5.23 -7.53
N LEU A 315 11.83 5.12 -7.46
CA LEU A 315 11.16 3.89 -7.01
C LEU A 315 11.59 2.68 -7.85
N LEU A 316 11.55 2.80 -9.19
CA LEU A 316 11.98 1.71 -10.07
C LEU A 316 13.46 1.39 -9.89
N TYR A 317 14.30 2.41 -9.79
CA TYR A 317 15.74 2.23 -9.69
C TYR A 317 16.14 1.48 -8.42
N ARG A 318 15.48 1.81 -7.29
CA ARG A 318 15.59 1.07 -6.02
C ARG A 318 14.92 -0.30 -6.04
N ARG A 319 14.24 -0.66 -7.13
CA ARG A 319 13.79 -2.03 -7.45
C ARG A 319 14.62 -2.71 -8.54
N GLY A 320 15.77 -2.13 -8.90
CA GLY A 320 16.69 -2.67 -9.89
C GLY A 320 16.33 -2.34 -11.34
N ASP A 321 15.40 -1.40 -11.57
CA ASP A 321 14.94 -0.99 -12.90
C ASP A 321 15.24 0.49 -13.16
N ALA A 322 16.26 0.78 -13.97
CA ALA A 322 16.59 2.14 -14.39
C ALA A 322 15.76 2.61 -15.62
N GLY A 323 14.72 1.88 -16.01
CA GLY A 323 13.99 2.05 -17.26
C GLY A 323 13.42 3.45 -17.45
N LEU A 324 12.80 4.06 -16.43
CA LEU A 324 12.28 5.44 -16.55
C LEU A 324 13.41 6.47 -16.71
N TYR A 325 14.52 6.33 -15.98
CA TYR A 325 15.66 7.24 -16.15
C TYR A 325 16.35 7.07 -17.52
N THR A 326 16.39 5.86 -18.05
CA THR A 326 17.06 5.54 -19.32
C THR A 326 16.15 5.61 -20.54
N ASN A 327 14.83 5.78 -20.34
CA ASN A 327 13.85 5.82 -21.41
C ASN A 327 14.14 6.98 -22.38
N VAL A 328 14.40 6.63 -23.64
CA VAL A 328 14.59 7.59 -24.73
C VAL A 328 14.34 6.87 -26.05
N HIS A 329 13.45 7.42 -26.88
CA HIS A 329 13.22 6.91 -28.22
C HIS A 329 14.31 7.39 -29.19
N SER A 330 14.35 6.80 -30.40
CA SER A 330 15.34 7.16 -31.43
C SER A 330 15.27 8.63 -31.87
N ASP A 331 14.09 9.25 -31.79
CA ASP A 331 13.90 10.68 -32.05
C ASP A 331 14.23 11.57 -30.83
N GLY A 332 14.53 10.95 -29.67
CA GLY A 332 14.82 11.62 -28.42
C GLY A 332 13.62 11.89 -27.52
N SER A 333 12.40 11.50 -27.92
CA SER A 333 11.20 11.62 -27.08
C SER A 333 11.24 10.67 -25.88
N GLY A 334 10.40 10.92 -24.87
CA GLY A 334 10.30 10.10 -23.67
C GLY A 334 11.37 10.32 -22.59
N SER A 335 12.37 11.17 -22.83
CA SER A 335 13.52 11.32 -21.94
C SER A 335 13.31 12.31 -20.79
N ILE A 336 13.36 11.82 -19.54
CA ILE A 336 13.37 12.65 -18.33
C ILE A 336 14.53 13.66 -18.38
N LEU A 337 15.73 13.22 -18.75
CA LEU A 337 16.89 14.11 -18.87
C LEU A 337 16.61 15.27 -19.82
N LYS A 338 16.03 14.99 -21.00
CA LYS A 338 15.69 16.06 -21.94
C LYS A 338 14.61 16.99 -21.38
N ALA A 339 13.63 16.47 -20.63
CA ALA A 339 12.61 17.31 -20.00
C ALA A 339 13.17 18.21 -18.89
N ILE A 340 14.16 17.75 -18.13
CA ILE A 340 14.88 18.60 -17.19
C ILE A 340 15.69 19.65 -17.94
N ASN A 341 16.47 19.25 -18.97
CA ASN A 341 17.26 20.17 -19.78
C ASN A 341 16.39 21.20 -20.50
N PHE A 342 15.17 20.84 -20.94
CA PHE A 342 14.22 21.82 -21.51
C PHE A 342 14.00 23.04 -20.61
N ILE A 343 14.10 22.87 -19.29
CA ILE A 343 14.03 23.95 -18.30
C ILE A 343 15.41 24.61 -18.11
N ILE A 344 16.46 23.84 -17.78
CA ILE A 344 17.71 24.42 -17.21
C ILE A 344 18.89 24.49 -18.19
N ASP A 345 18.76 23.87 -19.35
CA ASP A 345 19.77 23.78 -20.40
C ASP A 345 19.09 23.50 -21.75
N ASN A 346 18.24 24.44 -22.19
CA ASN A 346 17.26 24.21 -23.24
C ASN A 346 17.98 23.82 -24.55
N PRO A 347 17.68 22.64 -25.12
CA PRO A 347 18.45 22.10 -26.24
C PRO A 347 18.16 22.80 -27.58
N THR A 348 17.09 23.59 -27.66
CA THR A 348 16.72 24.32 -28.88
C THR A 348 17.31 25.74 -28.87
N ASN A 349 17.32 26.39 -27.70
CA ASN A 349 17.89 27.71 -27.52
C ASN A 349 18.41 27.87 -26.07
N PRO A 350 19.72 27.75 -25.83
CA PRO A 350 20.29 27.86 -24.49
C PRO A 350 19.99 29.20 -23.78
N ALA A 351 19.77 30.28 -24.53
CA ALA A 351 19.42 31.60 -23.96
C ALA A 351 17.97 31.64 -23.41
N LYS A 352 17.16 30.62 -23.70
CA LYS A 352 15.81 30.44 -23.16
C LYS A 352 15.77 29.49 -21.96
N SER A 353 16.93 29.00 -21.50
CA SER A 353 17.02 28.25 -20.25
C SER A 353 16.59 29.13 -19.07
N THR A 354 15.89 28.54 -18.13
CA THR A 354 15.43 29.13 -16.88
C THR A 354 15.97 28.29 -15.71
N TYR A 355 15.29 28.27 -14.58
CA TYR A 355 15.71 27.59 -13.36
C TYR A 355 14.56 26.77 -12.76
N PHE A 356 14.89 25.84 -11.88
CA PHE A 356 13.89 25.20 -11.03
C PHE A 356 13.50 26.15 -9.90
N LYS A 357 12.20 26.23 -9.61
CA LYS A 357 11.70 26.95 -8.44
C LYS A 357 12.35 26.35 -7.20
N GLU A 358 12.72 27.20 -6.24
CA GLU A 358 13.45 26.76 -5.04
C GLU A 358 12.73 25.61 -4.30
N ASN A 359 11.40 25.68 -4.17
CA ASN A 359 10.61 24.64 -3.53
C ASN A 359 10.33 23.41 -4.43
N HIS A 360 10.90 23.33 -5.64
CA HIS A 360 10.89 22.15 -6.51
C HIS A 360 12.31 21.61 -6.75
N MET A 361 13.36 22.36 -6.42
CA MET A 361 14.76 21.97 -6.50
C MET A 361 15.10 20.59 -5.92
N PRO A 362 14.45 20.08 -4.85
CA PRO A 362 14.72 18.73 -4.34
C PRO A 362 14.61 17.62 -5.40
N VAL A 363 13.84 17.81 -6.49
CA VAL A 363 13.77 16.85 -7.61
C VAL A 363 15.10 16.65 -8.32
N LEU A 364 15.97 17.67 -8.32
CA LEU A 364 17.23 17.60 -9.02
C LEU A 364 18.24 16.73 -8.29
N GLU A 365 18.12 16.50 -6.98
CA GLU A 365 19.07 15.66 -6.23
C GLU A 365 19.07 14.19 -6.69
N PRO A 366 17.93 13.46 -6.74
CA PRO A 366 17.89 12.11 -7.31
C PRO A 366 18.25 12.10 -8.80
N ALA A 367 17.77 13.07 -9.58
CA ALA A 367 18.12 13.18 -11.01
C ALA A 367 19.63 13.42 -11.23
N TYR A 368 20.26 14.27 -10.40
CA TYR A 368 21.69 14.55 -10.47
C TYR A 368 22.51 13.34 -10.02
N ARG A 369 22.09 12.62 -8.98
CA ARG A 369 22.72 11.36 -8.56
C ARG A 369 22.78 10.34 -9.71
N PHE A 370 21.74 10.30 -10.56
CA PHE A 370 21.69 9.44 -11.74
C PHE A 370 22.46 10.01 -12.95
N TYR A 371 22.13 11.22 -13.43
CA TYR A 371 22.63 11.76 -14.70
C TYR A 371 23.93 12.55 -14.61
N ARG A 372 24.23 13.13 -13.44
CA ARG A 372 25.45 13.91 -13.16
C ARG A 372 25.76 15.03 -14.16
N THR A 373 24.75 15.74 -14.66
CA THR A 373 25.00 16.83 -15.62
C THR A 373 25.51 18.10 -14.94
N GLU A 374 26.32 18.87 -15.67
CA GLU A 374 26.81 20.16 -15.20
C GLU A 374 25.67 21.16 -14.96
N ALA A 375 24.63 21.14 -15.79
CA ALA A 375 23.47 22.02 -15.63
C ALA A 375 22.73 21.78 -14.31
N MET A 376 22.50 20.52 -13.93
CA MET A 376 21.90 20.17 -12.64
C MET A 376 22.80 20.58 -11.47
N CYS A 377 24.10 20.33 -11.61
CA CYS A 377 25.12 20.72 -10.64
C CYS A 377 25.13 22.24 -10.39
N ARG A 378 25.02 23.05 -11.45
CA ARG A 378 24.91 24.51 -11.35
C ARG A 378 23.65 24.94 -10.61
N GLN A 379 22.50 24.30 -10.87
CA GLN A 379 21.27 24.60 -10.13
C GLN A 379 21.43 24.25 -8.64
N LEU A 380 21.97 23.08 -8.32
CA LEU A 380 22.16 22.60 -6.94
C LEU A 380 23.36 23.26 -6.21
N HIS A 381 24.07 24.15 -6.88
CA HIS A 381 25.26 24.84 -6.37
C HIS A 381 26.39 23.89 -5.91
N CYS A 382 26.59 22.75 -6.58
CA CYS A 382 27.59 21.78 -6.10
C CYS A 382 29.05 22.19 -6.33
N GLN A 383 29.32 23.21 -7.16
CA GLN A 383 30.68 23.66 -7.52
C GLN A 383 31.24 24.78 -6.63
N ASN A 384 30.48 25.29 -5.66
CA ASN A 384 30.89 26.47 -4.89
C ASN A 384 31.84 26.08 -3.73
N GLU A 385 33.08 26.59 -3.70
CA GLU A 385 34.00 26.48 -2.54
C GLU A 385 33.91 27.69 -1.58
N PRO A 386 33.93 27.51 -0.24
CA PRO A 386 33.33 26.46 0.59
C PRO A 386 31.89 26.86 1.07
N PRO A 387 30.94 25.91 1.16
CA PRO A 387 29.96 25.73 0.09
C PRO A 387 28.54 26.20 0.46
N LEU A 388 27.92 26.97 -0.43
CA LEU A 388 26.47 27.22 -0.43
C LEU A 388 25.75 26.17 -1.29
N ARG A 389 26.02 24.87 -1.09
CA ARG A 389 25.18 23.82 -1.74
C ARG A 389 23.73 24.12 -1.37
N PHE A 390 22.82 24.00 -2.31
CA PHE A 390 21.40 24.03 -1.99
C PHE A 390 21.11 22.94 -0.95
N ILE A 391 20.63 23.34 0.22
CA ILE A 391 20.12 22.43 1.24
C ILE A 391 18.61 22.50 1.15
N GLY A 392 17.98 21.60 0.41
CA GLY A 392 16.52 21.62 0.25
C GLY A 392 15.81 21.23 1.54
N GLY A 393 14.81 22.02 1.96
CA GLY A 393 13.91 21.70 3.08
C GLY A 393 12.61 21.05 2.62
N ALA A 394 11.52 21.37 3.34
CA ALA A 394 10.18 21.09 2.86
C ALA A 394 9.95 21.74 1.48
N SER A 395 9.29 21.02 0.60
CA SER A 395 9.04 21.43 -0.78
C SER A 395 7.53 21.60 -1.01
N GLY A 396 7.11 22.10 -2.18
CA GLY A 396 5.69 22.32 -2.46
C GLY A 396 4.84 21.04 -2.59
N GLN A 397 5.41 19.96 -3.12
CA GLN A 397 4.75 18.67 -3.38
C GLN A 397 5.79 17.52 -3.28
N LEU A 398 5.34 16.26 -3.24
CA LEU A 398 6.16 15.04 -3.45
C LEU A 398 7.58 15.04 -2.85
N LEU A 399 8.60 15.53 -3.58
CA LEU A 399 10.00 15.34 -3.22
C LEU A 399 10.46 16.41 -2.22
N HIS A 400 10.82 15.96 -1.01
CA HIS A 400 11.30 16.80 0.08
C HIS A 400 12.72 16.38 0.49
N PHE A 401 13.50 17.31 1.04
CA PHE A 401 14.80 17.00 1.67
C PHE A 401 15.79 16.25 0.74
N GLY A 402 15.82 16.62 -0.55
CA GLY A 402 16.63 15.95 -1.56
C GLY A 402 18.11 15.85 -1.19
N THR A 403 18.67 16.89 -0.57
CA THR A 403 20.09 16.90 -0.15
C THR A 403 20.39 15.91 0.97
N ILE A 404 19.46 15.72 1.91
CA ILE A 404 19.60 14.68 2.95
C ILE A 404 19.56 13.28 2.33
N THR A 405 18.68 13.06 1.36
CA THR A 405 18.39 11.72 0.85
C THR A 405 19.32 11.28 -0.28
N HIS A 406 19.76 12.21 -1.14
CA HIS A 406 20.51 11.94 -2.36
C HIS A 406 21.75 12.83 -2.54
N GLY A 407 21.94 13.85 -1.69
CA GLY A 407 23.07 14.75 -1.78
C GLY A 407 24.39 14.04 -1.44
N PHE A 408 25.47 14.45 -2.10
CA PHE A 408 26.82 13.88 -1.90
C PHE A 408 27.90 14.94 -2.08
N HIS A 409 29.06 14.73 -1.46
CA HIS A 409 30.21 15.64 -1.60
C HIS A 409 30.74 15.60 -3.06
N PRO A 410 31.22 16.71 -3.66
CA PRO A 410 31.66 16.73 -5.06
C PRO A 410 32.70 15.67 -5.45
N ASP A 411 33.58 15.30 -4.51
CA ASP A 411 34.61 14.26 -4.72
C ASP A 411 34.11 12.82 -4.49
N GLU A 412 32.83 12.64 -4.15
CA GLU A 412 32.24 11.33 -3.94
C GLU A 412 31.51 10.80 -5.18
N ASP A 413 31.65 9.50 -5.41
CA ASP A 413 30.73 8.74 -6.23
C ASP A 413 29.95 7.77 -5.34
N PRO A 414 28.72 8.13 -4.91
CA PRO A 414 27.90 7.24 -4.08
C PRO A 414 27.41 5.98 -4.81
N GLY A 415 27.64 5.85 -6.13
CA GLY A 415 27.14 4.74 -6.93
C GLY A 415 25.60 4.65 -6.99
N PRO A 416 25.06 3.54 -7.53
CA PRO A 416 23.62 3.25 -7.51
C PRO A 416 23.10 3.13 -6.06
N PRO A 417 21.82 3.45 -5.80
CA PRO A 417 21.21 3.23 -4.50
C PRO A 417 21.09 1.72 -4.21
N PRO A 418 20.95 1.33 -2.94
CA PRO A 418 20.59 -0.04 -2.58
C PRO A 418 19.28 -0.47 -3.25
N THR A 419 19.21 -1.74 -3.65
CA THR A 419 18.03 -2.30 -4.33
C THR A 419 17.41 -3.44 -3.52
N VAL A 420 16.08 -3.53 -3.59
CA VAL A 420 15.31 -4.70 -3.16
C VAL A 420 14.43 -5.16 -4.32
N PRO A 421 14.05 -6.44 -4.42
CA PRO A 421 13.18 -6.88 -5.52
C PRO A 421 11.84 -6.12 -5.54
N PRO A 422 11.28 -5.85 -6.75
CA PRO A 422 9.92 -5.34 -6.87
C PRO A 422 8.93 -6.38 -6.31
N PRO A 423 7.65 -6.01 -6.11
CA PRO A 423 6.63 -6.97 -5.73
C PRO A 423 6.57 -8.05 -6.81
N THR A 424 6.91 -9.28 -6.43
CA THR A 424 6.89 -10.40 -7.35
C THR A 424 5.56 -11.12 -7.24
N MET A 425 5.09 -11.69 -8.34
CA MET A 425 4.07 -12.73 -8.28
C MET A 425 4.75 -14.00 -7.76
N SER A 426 4.96 -14.10 -6.44
CA SER A 426 5.53 -15.30 -5.82
C SER A 426 4.55 -15.89 -4.79
N PRO A 427 4.37 -17.24 -4.75
CA PRO A 427 3.48 -17.91 -3.81
C PRO A 427 4.04 -17.91 -2.37
N PRO A 428 3.22 -18.14 -1.34
CA PRO A 428 3.65 -18.05 0.06
C PRO A 428 4.73 -19.09 0.40
N THR A 429 5.86 -18.59 0.89
CA THR A 429 7.03 -19.37 1.33
C THR A 429 6.73 -20.15 2.61
N VAL A 430 6.76 -21.50 2.54
CA VAL A 430 6.80 -22.37 3.73
C VAL A 430 8.25 -22.61 4.13
N GLN A 431 8.61 -22.28 5.37
CA GLN A 431 9.89 -22.64 5.96
C GLN A 431 9.95 -24.15 6.21
N THR A 432 10.97 -24.84 5.68
CA THR A 432 11.56 -26.01 6.33
C THR A 432 13.08 -26.05 6.11
N SER A 433 13.76 -26.61 7.10
CA SER A 433 15.17 -26.46 7.38
C SER A 433 16.04 -27.61 6.84
N THR A 434 17.33 -27.31 6.70
CA THR A 434 18.53 -28.17 6.64
C THR A 434 18.92 -28.86 5.32
N GLY A 435 20.14 -28.54 4.85
CA GLY A 435 20.94 -29.34 3.91
C GLY A 435 21.58 -28.56 2.75
N SER A 436 22.88 -28.27 2.83
CA SER A 436 23.70 -27.62 1.76
C SER A 436 24.25 -28.67 0.75
N PRO A 437 24.95 -28.30 -0.35
CA PRO A 437 24.38 -27.99 -1.66
C PRO A 437 24.91 -28.91 -2.78
N SER A 438 24.18 -29.03 -3.90
CA SER A 438 24.80 -29.28 -5.21
C SER A 438 23.87 -28.89 -6.36
N ALA A 439 24.47 -28.37 -7.42
CA ALA A 439 23.86 -27.73 -8.58
C ALA A 439 23.12 -28.70 -9.52
N GLY A 440 22.06 -28.20 -10.16
CA GLY A 440 21.53 -28.77 -11.41
C GLY A 440 20.01 -28.70 -11.57
N LEU A 441 19.56 -27.87 -12.53
CA LEU A 441 18.36 -27.97 -13.37
C LEU A 441 17.01 -28.30 -12.68
N VAL A 442 16.08 -27.34 -12.68
CA VAL A 442 14.70 -27.51 -12.18
C VAL A 442 13.78 -28.03 -13.32
N PRO A 443 13.05 -29.14 -13.14
CA PRO A 443 11.95 -29.54 -14.03
C PRO A 443 10.60 -28.92 -13.66
N ALA A 444 9.77 -28.73 -14.68
CA ALA A 444 8.55 -27.91 -14.76
C ALA A 444 7.27 -28.50 -14.15
N GLU A 445 7.30 -29.07 -12.95
CA GLU A 445 6.10 -29.72 -12.34
C GLU A 445 5.50 -29.02 -11.11
N MET A 446 6.02 -27.86 -10.70
CA MET A 446 5.53 -27.11 -9.52
C MET A 446 4.53 -25.98 -9.81
N GLN A 447 3.83 -25.99 -10.96
CA GLN A 447 2.82 -24.97 -11.31
C GLN A 447 1.37 -25.35 -10.94
N GLN A 448 1.11 -26.45 -10.24
CA GLN A 448 -0.26 -26.97 -10.10
C GLN A 448 -0.99 -26.66 -8.76
N GLU A 449 -0.35 -26.17 -7.69
CA GLU A 449 -1.01 -26.09 -6.36
C GLU A 449 -1.44 -24.69 -5.86
N ALA A 450 -1.37 -23.64 -6.69
CA ALA A 450 -1.82 -22.28 -6.30
C ALA A 450 -3.27 -21.93 -6.72
N LEU A 451 -4.07 -22.89 -7.22
CA LEU A 451 -5.43 -22.68 -7.72
C LEU A 451 -6.54 -23.18 -6.77
N LEU A 452 -6.26 -23.24 -5.47
CA LEU A 452 -7.10 -24.05 -4.58
C LEU A 452 -8.32 -23.34 -3.98
N GLN A 453 -8.61 -22.06 -4.29
CA GLN A 453 -9.77 -21.37 -3.70
C GLN A 453 -10.53 -20.49 -4.72
N ILE A 454 -11.83 -20.74 -4.90
CA ILE A 454 -12.73 -19.97 -5.78
C ILE A 454 -13.79 -19.29 -4.92
N LYS A 455 -13.93 -17.97 -5.02
CA LYS A 455 -15.03 -17.24 -4.36
C LYS A 455 -16.27 -17.22 -5.26
N ALA A 456 -17.35 -17.85 -4.83
CA ALA A 456 -18.63 -17.78 -5.52
C ALA A 456 -19.21 -16.35 -5.42
N PRO A 457 -19.65 -15.72 -6.53
CA PRO A 457 -20.26 -14.40 -6.50
C PRO A 457 -21.52 -14.36 -5.63
N LEU A 458 -21.62 -13.39 -4.71
CA LEU A 458 -22.85 -13.12 -3.97
C LEU A 458 -23.87 -12.46 -4.92
N LEU A 459 -25.04 -13.07 -5.06
CA LEU A 459 -26.13 -12.60 -5.92
C LEU A 459 -27.22 -11.84 -5.16
N ALA A 460 -27.44 -12.16 -3.89
CA ALA A 460 -28.43 -11.49 -3.07
C ALA A 460 -28.16 -11.69 -1.57
N ASP A 461 -28.40 -10.67 -0.76
CA ASP A 461 -28.53 -10.82 0.69
C ASP A 461 -29.63 -9.94 1.30
N THR A 462 -30.36 -10.47 2.28
CA THR A 462 -31.39 -9.69 2.96
C THR A 462 -31.66 -10.23 4.36
N LEU A 463 -32.51 -9.53 5.11
CA LEU A 463 -33.08 -10.06 6.34
C LEU A 463 -34.60 -9.95 6.32
N VAL A 464 -35.23 -10.71 7.20
CA VAL A 464 -36.66 -10.62 7.48
C VAL A 464 -36.87 -10.53 8.98
N GLU A 465 -37.83 -9.69 9.40
CA GLU A 465 -38.16 -9.47 10.81
C GLU A 465 -39.63 -9.85 11.06
N MET A 466 -39.88 -10.72 12.03
CA MET A 466 -41.23 -11.09 12.47
C MET A 466 -41.92 -9.93 13.20
N GLY A 467 -43.25 -9.92 13.19
CA GLY A 467 -44.07 -8.96 13.94
C GLY A 467 -44.47 -7.76 13.09
N GLU A 468 -44.40 -6.56 13.65
CA GLU A 468 -44.87 -5.32 13.00
C GLU A 468 -44.15 -4.99 11.69
N ARG A 469 -42.98 -5.59 11.45
CA ARG A 469 -42.16 -5.37 10.24
C ARG A 469 -42.23 -6.55 9.27
N ALA A 470 -43.26 -7.39 9.40
CA ALA A 470 -43.38 -8.62 8.60
C ALA A 470 -43.49 -8.38 7.09
N ASP A 471 -44.02 -7.23 6.66
CA ASP A 471 -44.14 -6.86 5.24
C ASP A 471 -43.01 -5.92 4.77
N VAL A 472 -42.02 -5.63 5.60
CA VAL A 472 -40.90 -4.74 5.23
C VAL A 472 -39.82 -5.55 4.51
N ASN A 473 -39.40 -5.06 3.34
CA ASN A 473 -38.21 -5.55 2.63
C ASN A 473 -36.95 -4.85 3.15
N PHE A 474 -35.87 -5.61 3.34
CA PHE A 474 -34.60 -5.12 3.88
C PHE A 474 -33.41 -5.30 2.92
N GLY A 475 -33.64 -5.47 1.62
CA GLY A 475 -32.58 -5.67 0.62
C GLY A 475 -31.61 -4.49 0.48
N THR A 476 -31.87 -3.34 1.11
CA THR A 476 -30.93 -2.21 1.15
C THR A 476 -30.31 -2.00 2.53
N ASN A 477 -30.64 -2.86 3.52
CA ASN A 477 -30.10 -2.73 4.86
C ASN A 477 -28.61 -3.07 4.85
N ARG A 478 -27.83 -2.37 5.66
CA ARG A 478 -26.36 -2.50 5.76
C ARG A 478 -25.92 -3.66 6.66
N VAL A 479 -26.87 -4.31 7.34
CA VAL A 479 -26.60 -5.43 8.22
C VAL A 479 -27.59 -6.56 7.96
N LEU A 480 -27.10 -7.77 8.18
CA LEU A 480 -27.82 -9.02 8.28
C LEU A 480 -28.01 -9.35 9.77
N ARG A 481 -29.11 -9.98 10.12
CA ARG A 481 -29.46 -10.24 11.52
C ARG A 481 -30.01 -11.64 11.72
N ALA A 482 -29.53 -12.29 12.77
CA ALA A 482 -30.08 -13.53 13.26
C ALA A 482 -30.52 -13.37 14.72
N LYS A 483 -31.78 -13.72 15.02
CA LYS A 483 -32.35 -13.68 16.36
C LYS A 483 -33.50 -14.69 16.48
N SER A 484 -33.51 -15.47 17.55
CA SER A 484 -34.59 -16.40 17.87
C SER A 484 -35.32 -15.96 19.13
N ASN A 485 -36.54 -15.45 18.97
CA ASN A 485 -37.44 -15.00 20.01
C ASN A 485 -38.90 -15.28 19.60
N SER A 486 -39.70 -15.80 20.53
CA SER A 486 -41.14 -16.10 20.39
C SER A 486 -42.00 -15.08 19.61
N SER A 487 -41.65 -13.79 19.56
CA SER A 487 -42.41 -12.77 18.82
C SER A 487 -41.58 -11.82 17.95
N LYS A 488 -40.25 -11.94 17.93
CA LYS A 488 -39.32 -10.99 17.26
C LYS A 488 -38.16 -11.70 16.55
N ASN A 489 -38.47 -12.78 15.85
CA ASN A 489 -37.49 -13.54 15.07
C ASN A 489 -36.88 -12.68 13.96
N ARG A 490 -35.58 -12.86 13.73
CA ARG A 490 -34.84 -12.28 12.61
C ARG A 490 -34.04 -13.36 11.92
N ILE A 491 -34.15 -13.42 10.60
CA ILE A 491 -33.48 -14.42 9.77
C ILE A 491 -32.85 -13.68 8.60
N SER A 492 -31.62 -14.04 8.26
CA SER A 492 -30.96 -13.52 7.06
C SER A 492 -30.87 -14.56 5.97
N TYR A 493 -31.02 -14.12 4.72
CA TYR A 493 -30.95 -14.98 3.54
C TYR A 493 -29.81 -14.53 2.65
N LEU A 494 -29.07 -15.48 2.11
CA LEU A 494 -27.93 -15.27 1.22
C LEU A 494 -28.10 -16.15 -0.01
N ARG A 495 -27.72 -15.66 -1.20
CA ARG A 495 -27.67 -16.49 -2.41
C ARG A 495 -26.42 -16.21 -3.21
N PHE A 496 -25.76 -17.26 -3.68
CA PHE A 496 -24.53 -17.20 -4.45
C PHE A 496 -24.69 -17.85 -5.82
N ASP A 497 -23.87 -17.40 -6.78
CA ASP A 497 -23.74 -17.99 -8.11
C ASP A 497 -22.78 -19.18 -8.07
N LEU A 498 -23.24 -20.31 -8.59
CA LEU A 498 -22.47 -21.54 -8.70
C LEU A 498 -22.07 -21.87 -10.13
N SER A 499 -22.46 -21.07 -11.13
CA SER A 499 -22.24 -21.36 -12.55
C SER A 499 -20.76 -21.62 -12.91
N GLY A 500 -19.82 -20.91 -12.26
CA GLY A 500 -18.36 -21.08 -12.41
C GLY A 500 -17.69 -22.05 -11.42
N ILE A 501 -18.45 -22.71 -10.55
CA ILE A 501 -17.91 -23.61 -9.51
C ILE A 501 -17.81 -25.03 -10.07
N PRO A 502 -16.68 -25.75 -9.93
CA PRO A 502 -16.57 -27.14 -10.39
C PRO A 502 -17.56 -28.05 -9.63
N THR A 503 -17.83 -29.24 -10.18
CA THR A 503 -18.63 -30.25 -9.47
C THR A 503 -17.79 -31.02 -8.45
N ASP A 504 -16.48 -31.04 -8.63
CA ASP A 504 -15.46 -31.62 -7.76
C ASP A 504 -14.65 -30.51 -7.08
N PHE A 505 -14.80 -30.41 -5.75
CA PHE A 505 -14.02 -29.52 -4.91
C PHE A 505 -13.92 -30.13 -3.50
N GLY A 506 -12.85 -29.82 -2.75
CA GLY A 506 -12.60 -30.32 -1.41
C GLY A 506 -13.48 -29.73 -0.29
N ALA A 507 -13.79 -28.42 -0.31
CA ALA A 507 -14.66 -27.79 0.70
C ALA A 507 -15.41 -26.56 0.19
N ALA A 508 -16.52 -26.19 0.84
CA ALA A 508 -17.20 -24.90 0.67
C ALA A 508 -17.43 -24.24 2.03
N ILE A 509 -16.85 -23.06 2.22
CA ILE A 509 -16.89 -22.30 3.49
C ILE A 509 -17.65 -20.99 3.27
N LEU A 510 -18.77 -20.82 3.98
CA LEU A 510 -19.48 -19.55 4.06
C LEU A 510 -18.84 -18.68 5.15
N ARG A 511 -18.47 -17.44 4.83
CA ARG A 511 -17.88 -16.48 5.77
C ARG A 511 -18.79 -15.28 5.97
N LEU A 512 -19.03 -14.92 7.24
CA LEU A 512 -19.81 -13.75 7.64
C LEU A 512 -18.97 -12.87 8.57
N TYR A 513 -18.89 -11.58 8.28
CA TYR A 513 -18.18 -10.62 9.14
C TYR A 513 -19.16 -9.95 10.09
N GLY A 514 -18.91 -10.05 11.39
CA GLY A 514 -19.79 -9.44 12.39
C GLY A 514 -19.59 -10.02 13.78
N ALA A 515 -20.55 -9.72 14.66
CA ALA A 515 -20.51 -10.09 16.06
C ALA A 515 -21.92 -10.37 16.58
N THR A 516 -21.99 -10.84 17.82
CA THR A 516 -23.22 -10.91 18.61
C THR A 516 -23.19 -9.88 19.74
N ASP A 517 -24.36 -9.47 20.23
CA ASP A 517 -24.45 -8.65 21.44
C ASP A 517 -24.04 -9.42 22.72
N ASN A 518 -24.16 -10.74 22.71
CA ASN A 518 -23.64 -11.68 23.70
C ASN A 518 -23.27 -12.99 23.00
N ALA A 519 -22.20 -13.66 23.45
CA ALA A 519 -21.75 -14.90 22.85
C ALA A 519 -22.90 -15.90 22.69
N GLY A 520 -23.10 -16.41 21.47
CA GLY A 520 -24.23 -17.27 21.14
C GLY A 520 -24.04 -18.03 19.83
N GLU A 521 -24.79 -19.12 19.71
CA GLU A 521 -24.69 -20.02 18.57
C GLU A 521 -25.52 -19.53 17.38
N ILE A 522 -24.85 -19.39 16.23
CA ILE A 522 -25.43 -19.02 14.96
C ILE A 522 -25.40 -20.23 14.03
N GLY A 523 -26.56 -20.56 13.48
CA GLY A 523 -26.78 -21.67 12.56
C GLY A 523 -26.93 -21.18 11.14
N VAL A 524 -26.38 -21.95 10.19
CA VAL A 524 -26.61 -21.78 8.75
C VAL A 524 -27.42 -22.97 8.26
N HIS A 525 -28.52 -22.71 7.56
CA HIS A 525 -29.46 -23.73 7.06
C HIS A 525 -29.56 -23.70 5.53
N ALA A 526 -29.89 -24.85 4.95
CA ALA A 526 -30.17 -24.98 3.53
C ALA A 526 -31.47 -24.25 3.14
N VAL A 527 -31.43 -23.52 2.01
CA VAL A 527 -32.63 -22.97 1.35
C VAL A 527 -32.69 -23.55 -0.05
N ARG A 528 -33.69 -24.42 -0.33
CA ARG A 528 -33.79 -25.14 -1.60
C ARG A 528 -34.43 -24.31 -2.72
N GLU A 529 -35.13 -23.24 -2.38
CA GLU A 529 -35.69 -22.30 -3.35
C GLU A 529 -34.66 -21.23 -3.73
N ASP A 530 -34.24 -21.20 -5.01
CA ASP A 530 -33.26 -20.23 -5.53
C ASP A 530 -33.89 -19.14 -6.41
N ALA A 531 -35.21 -19.04 -6.47
CA ALA A 531 -35.94 -18.09 -7.32
C ALA A 531 -36.24 -16.74 -6.64
N TRP A 532 -36.06 -16.64 -5.33
CA TRP A 532 -36.39 -15.44 -4.55
C TRP A 532 -35.60 -14.21 -5.01
N ARG A 533 -36.17 -13.02 -4.81
CA ARG A 533 -35.56 -11.76 -5.21
C ARG A 533 -35.35 -10.88 -3.99
N GLU A 534 -34.14 -10.35 -3.86
CA GLU A 534 -33.73 -9.55 -2.71
C GLU A 534 -34.66 -8.37 -2.43
N SER A 535 -35.18 -7.74 -3.48
CA SER A 535 -36.11 -6.61 -3.43
C SER A 535 -37.56 -6.98 -3.09
N GLU A 536 -37.89 -8.27 -3.04
CA GLU A 536 -39.27 -8.76 -2.86
C GLU A 536 -39.46 -9.55 -1.55
N VAL A 537 -38.37 -10.04 -0.94
CA VAL A 537 -38.45 -10.88 0.27
C VAL A 537 -38.85 -10.06 1.50
N THR A 538 -39.84 -10.55 2.23
CA THR A 538 -40.37 -10.07 3.51
C THR A 538 -40.60 -11.28 4.43
N TRP A 539 -40.96 -11.07 5.70
CA TRP A 539 -41.23 -12.18 6.62
C TRP A 539 -42.37 -13.10 6.13
N ASN A 540 -43.37 -12.51 5.49
CA ASN A 540 -44.59 -13.19 5.07
C ASN A 540 -44.41 -14.03 3.78
N ASN A 541 -43.40 -13.72 2.95
CA ASN A 541 -43.13 -14.43 1.69
C ASN A 541 -41.72 -15.05 1.60
N LYS A 542 -40.95 -15.05 2.70
CA LYS A 542 -39.59 -15.61 2.74
C LYS A 542 -39.56 -17.08 2.30
N PRO A 543 -38.47 -17.52 1.66
CA PRO A 543 -38.24 -18.94 1.40
C PRO A 543 -38.26 -19.77 2.70
N GLY A 544 -38.71 -21.02 2.60
CA GLY A 544 -38.47 -22.00 3.66
C GLY A 544 -36.98 -22.38 3.74
N PHE A 545 -36.53 -22.81 4.92
CA PHE A 545 -35.20 -23.38 5.12
C PHE A 545 -35.31 -24.73 5.86
N ASP A 546 -34.40 -25.64 5.54
CA ASP A 546 -34.45 -27.06 5.92
C ASP A 546 -33.33 -27.40 6.94
N GLU A 547 -32.51 -28.42 6.65
CA GLU A 547 -31.44 -28.89 7.53
C GLU A 547 -30.43 -27.80 7.93
N GLN A 548 -29.94 -27.89 9.16
CA GLN A 548 -28.81 -27.09 9.65
C GLN A 548 -27.51 -27.66 9.06
N LEU A 549 -26.78 -26.83 8.35
CA LEU A 549 -25.52 -27.17 7.69
C LEU A 549 -24.32 -26.98 8.63
N ALA A 550 -24.32 -25.88 9.38
CA ALA A 550 -23.25 -25.52 10.30
C ALA A 550 -23.80 -24.79 11.53
N LEU A 551 -23.06 -24.87 12.64
CA LEU A 551 -23.34 -24.18 13.89
C LEU A 551 -22.03 -23.63 14.47
N VAL A 552 -21.96 -22.32 14.72
CA VAL A 552 -20.75 -21.65 15.21
C VAL A 552 -21.08 -20.80 16.42
N LEU A 553 -20.26 -20.88 17.48
CA LEU A 553 -20.32 -19.98 18.62
C LEU A 553 -19.68 -18.64 18.23
N VAL A 554 -20.51 -17.63 18.00
CA VAL A 554 -20.11 -16.26 17.65
C VAL A 554 -19.99 -15.45 18.92
N ASP A 555 -18.90 -14.71 19.09
CA ASP A 555 -18.65 -13.85 20.26
C ASP A 555 -18.98 -12.37 19.97
N THR A 556 -18.62 -11.50 20.93
CA THR A 556 -18.92 -10.05 20.88
C THR A 556 -17.91 -9.23 20.08
N ALA A 557 -16.86 -9.84 19.52
CA ALA A 557 -15.87 -9.15 18.70
C ALA A 557 -16.20 -9.32 17.21
N ALA A 558 -16.23 -8.21 16.47
CA ALA A 558 -16.49 -8.25 15.03
C ALA A 558 -15.28 -8.84 14.29
N ARG A 559 -15.48 -10.00 13.67
CA ARG A 559 -14.48 -10.71 12.84
C ARG A 559 -15.16 -11.62 11.83
N TRP A 560 -14.37 -12.28 10.99
CA TRP A 560 -14.87 -13.33 10.11
C TRP A 560 -15.22 -14.58 10.91
N TRP A 561 -16.42 -15.09 10.68
CA TRP A 561 -16.92 -16.37 11.18
C TRP A 561 -17.13 -17.30 10.00
N GLU A 562 -16.68 -18.54 10.13
CA GLU A 562 -16.62 -19.51 9.05
C GLU A 562 -17.58 -20.67 9.32
N PHE A 563 -18.42 -20.98 8.34
CA PHE A 563 -19.44 -22.01 8.40
C PHE A 563 -19.17 -23.02 7.29
N ASP A 564 -18.87 -24.26 7.65
CA ASP A 564 -18.68 -25.33 6.68
C ASP A 564 -20.03 -25.74 6.07
N VAL A 565 -20.19 -25.45 4.78
CA VAL A 565 -21.40 -25.77 4.00
C VAL A 565 -21.08 -26.75 2.86
N SER A 566 -19.92 -27.41 2.93
CA SER A 566 -19.34 -28.26 1.88
C SER A 566 -20.34 -29.27 1.33
N ALA A 567 -20.93 -30.09 2.22
CA ALA A 567 -21.83 -31.17 1.83
C ALA A 567 -23.02 -30.68 0.99
N PHE A 568 -23.64 -29.57 1.40
CA PHE A 568 -24.79 -29.01 0.69
C PHE A 568 -24.40 -28.39 -0.65
N VAL A 569 -23.30 -27.62 -0.71
CA VAL A 569 -22.86 -27.03 -1.98
C VAL A 569 -22.47 -28.12 -2.98
N MET A 570 -21.83 -29.20 -2.52
CA MET A 570 -21.50 -30.37 -3.36
C MET A 570 -22.78 -31.06 -3.88
N GLU A 571 -23.77 -31.29 -3.01
CA GLU A 571 -25.07 -31.84 -3.40
C GLU A 571 -25.74 -30.96 -4.48
N ARG A 572 -25.78 -29.63 -4.27
CA ARG A 572 -26.38 -28.68 -5.22
C ARG A 572 -25.67 -28.70 -6.56
N ARG A 573 -24.33 -28.69 -6.59
CA ARG A 573 -23.55 -28.78 -7.83
C ARG A 573 -23.75 -30.09 -8.55
N ALA A 574 -23.75 -31.22 -7.83
CA ALA A 574 -23.98 -32.54 -8.40
C ALA A 574 -25.38 -32.67 -9.04
N ALA A 575 -26.38 -31.98 -8.48
CA ALA A 575 -27.72 -31.87 -9.04
C ALA A 575 -27.84 -30.85 -10.20
N GLY A 576 -26.73 -30.23 -10.63
CA GLY A 576 -26.69 -29.26 -11.74
C GLY A 576 -27.16 -27.86 -11.39
N ALA A 577 -27.31 -27.53 -10.10
CA ALA A 577 -27.76 -26.20 -9.69
C ALA A 577 -26.70 -25.13 -9.98
N THR A 578 -27.12 -24.01 -10.57
CA THR A 578 -26.24 -22.85 -10.84
C THR A 578 -26.32 -21.79 -9.74
N LYS A 579 -27.06 -22.04 -8.66
CA LYS A 579 -27.20 -21.14 -7.51
C LYS A 579 -27.28 -21.97 -6.23
N VAL A 580 -26.96 -21.34 -5.11
CA VAL A 580 -27.19 -21.88 -3.77
C VAL A 580 -27.64 -20.78 -2.83
N SER A 581 -28.62 -21.09 -1.98
CA SER A 581 -29.15 -20.17 -0.99
C SER A 581 -28.99 -20.73 0.43
N PHE A 582 -28.80 -19.83 1.39
CA PHE A 582 -28.65 -20.14 2.81
C PHE A 582 -29.54 -19.25 3.67
N ALA A 583 -29.99 -19.78 4.80
CA ALA A 583 -30.62 -19.01 5.87
C ALA A 583 -29.71 -18.97 7.11
N VAL A 584 -29.52 -17.79 7.69
CA VAL A 584 -28.74 -17.56 8.91
C VAL A 584 -29.70 -17.31 10.06
N VAL A 585 -29.65 -18.17 11.07
CA VAL A 585 -30.54 -18.16 12.23
C VAL A 585 -29.75 -18.23 13.53
N SER A 586 -30.36 -17.80 14.63
CA SER A 586 -29.80 -18.03 15.96
C SER A 586 -30.39 -19.34 16.51
N ALA A 587 -29.54 -20.22 17.04
CA ALA A 587 -29.95 -21.56 17.47
C ALA A 587 -30.61 -21.57 18.87
N ALA A 588 -30.28 -20.61 19.73
CA ALA A 588 -30.83 -20.51 21.08
C ALA A 588 -32.03 -19.56 21.12
N SER A 589 -33.15 -19.98 21.74
CA SER A 589 -34.25 -19.09 22.08
C SER A 589 -33.82 -18.16 23.22
N GLY A 590 -33.48 -16.91 22.91
CA GLY A 590 -32.88 -16.00 23.90
C GLY A 590 -32.41 -14.68 23.28
N VAL A 591 -32.04 -13.71 24.12
CA VAL A 591 -31.89 -12.28 23.79
C VAL A 591 -30.82 -11.98 22.72
N THR A 592 -29.93 -12.93 22.42
CA THR A 592 -28.80 -12.75 21.50
C THR A 592 -29.23 -12.29 20.11
N LEU A 593 -28.72 -11.12 19.72
CA LEU A 593 -28.80 -10.59 18.38
C LEU A 593 -27.43 -10.71 17.73
N ALA A 594 -27.33 -11.49 16.64
CA ALA A 594 -26.19 -11.39 15.74
C ALA A 594 -26.42 -10.28 14.73
N GLU A 595 -25.39 -9.47 14.50
CA GLU A 595 -25.33 -8.52 13.38
C GLU A 595 -24.11 -8.84 12.53
N PHE A 596 -24.36 -9.23 11.28
CA PHE A 596 -23.33 -9.41 10.26
C PHE A 596 -23.44 -8.33 9.21
N HIS A 597 -22.37 -8.07 8.49
CA HIS A 597 -22.39 -7.12 7.38
C HIS A 597 -23.14 -7.73 6.18
N SER A 598 -23.99 -6.92 5.54
CA SER A 598 -24.57 -7.24 4.24
C SER A 598 -23.70 -6.69 3.10
N SER A 599 -24.10 -6.98 1.86
CA SER A 599 -23.53 -6.44 0.63
C SER A 599 -23.61 -4.90 0.54
N ASN A 600 -24.59 -4.30 1.23
CA ASN A 600 -24.78 -2.85 1.31
C ASN A 600 -23.96 -2.19 2.43
N ASN A 601 -23.23 -2.98 3.23
CA ASN A 601 -22.37 -2.46 4.27
C ASN A 601 -21.14 -1.75 3.65
N PRO A 602 -20.86 -0.49 4.00
CA PRO A 602 -19.80 0.30 3.39
C PRO A 602 -18.38 -0.15 3.77
N SER A 603 -18.22 -1.06 4.75
CA SER A 603 -16.92 -1.62 5.13
C SER A 603 -16.30 -2.56 4.11
N GLY A 604 -17.08 -3.06 3.14
CA GLY A 604 -16.63 -4.02 2.13
C GLY A 604 -16.56 -5.49 2.62
N PHE A 605 -16.73 -5.75 3.91
CA PHE A 605 -16.77 -7.12 4.48
C PHE A 605 -18.12 -7.79 4.27
N LYS A 606 -18.50 -8.05 3.02
CA LYS A 606 -19.77 -8.70 2.65
C LYS A 606 -19.71 -10.24 2.75
N PRO A 607 -20.84 -10.95 2.83
CA PRO A 607 -20.86 -12.42 2.87
C PRO A 607 -20.05 -13.07 1.74
N GLU A 608 -19.28 -14.11 2.06
CA GLU A 608 -18.43 -14.82 1.10
C GLU A 608 -18.73 -16.31 1.11
N LEU A 609 -18.79 -16.94 -0.07
CA LEU A 609 -18.75 -18.39 -0.18
C LEU A 609 -17.47 -18.80 -0.89
N LEU A 610 -16.57 -19.47 -0.17
CA LEU A 610 -15.26 -19.88 -0.65
C LEU A 610 -15.26 -21.38 -0.95
N ILE A 611 -14.89 -21.76 -2.17
CA ILE A 611 -14.77 -23.14 -2.63
C ILE A 611 -13.31 -23.53 -2.65
N ILE A 612 -12.91 -24.45 -1.80
CA ILE A 612 -11.56 -24.99 -1.70
C ILE A 612 -11.51 -26.25 -2.57
N ARG A 613 -10.56 -26.35 -3.51
CA ARG A 613 -10.47 -27.50 -4.43
C ARG A 613 -9.72 -28.68 -3.86
#